data_AF-A0A9J5WYW7-F1
#
_entry.id   AF-A0A9J5WYW7-F1
#
_cell.length_a   1.000
_cell.length_b   1.000
_cell.length_c   1.000
_cell.angle_alpha   90.00
_cell.angle_beta   90.00
_cell.angle_gamma   90.00
#
_symmetry.space_group_name_H-M   'P 1'
#
loop_
_entity.id
_entity.type
_entity.pdbx_description
1 polymer ?
#
loop_
_entity_poly.entity_id
_entity_poly.type
_entity_poly.pdbx_seq_one_letter_code
_entity_poly.pdbx_strand_id
1 'polypeptide(L)'
;MSDNKLQLNATQTEQTSNSQNTAKNLKRRIAYKEMPAEKKTALLERRRADYCTRRHVLSQKLLPPHSSLATSAGEQLIECDSAYEIEPRQRQMGCWSINPLPCSPALLKKVPSCKFCQARRFQYESPGFCCANGTVKLISHRLPPALKSLYFGVTNESNHFRTYIRTYNNMFAFTWSKI
;
A
#
# COMPACT_ATOMS: atom_id res chain seq x y z
N MET A 1 -46.74 -2.47 14.64
CA MET A 1 -46.11 -1.21 15.14
C MET A 1 -44.85 -1.48 16.00
N SER A 2 -44.15 -2.62 15.85
CA SER A 2 -43.02 -2.96 16.73
C SER A 2 -41.63 -2.95 16.06
N ASP A 3 -41.54 -2.81 14.74
CA ASP A 3 -40.26 -2.94 14.01
C ASP A 3 -39.46 -1.63 13.92
N ASN A 4 -40.07 -0.48 14.20
CA ASN A 4 -39.39 0.82 14.17
C ASN A 4 -38.52 1.11 15.40
N LYS A 5 -38.74 0.40 16.53
CA LYS A 5 -38.03 0.67 17.79
C LYS A 5 -36.64 0.02 17.86
N LEU A 6 -36.39 -1.03 17.07
CA LEU A 6 -35.11 -1.73 17.00
C LEU A 6 -34.09 -1.03 16.09
N GLN A 7 -34.53 -0.40 14.99
CA GLN A 7 -33.65 0.30 14.05
C GLN A 7 -33.15 1.66 14.58
N LEU A 8 -33.94 2.36 15.40
CA LEU A 8 -33.56 3.61 16.08
C LEU A 8 -32.42 3.43 17.10
N ASN A 9 -32.32 2.25 17.71
CA ASN A 9 -31.30 1.98 18.74
C ASN A 9 -29.93 1.66 18.14
N ALA A 10 -29.88 0.98 16.99
CA ALA A 10 -28.63 0.63 16.29
C ALA A 10 -27.94 1.85 15.65
N THR A 11 -28.73 2.78 15.11
CA THR A 11 -28.20 4.03 14.55
C THR A 11 -27.69 4.98 15.64
N GLN A 12 -28.33 5.01 16.81
CA GLN A 12 -27.85 5.81 17.95
C GLN A 12 -26.56 5.24 18.58
N THR A 13 -26.38 3.91 18.63
CA THR A 13 -25.15 3.29 19.16
C THR A 13 -23.96 3.42 18.20
N GLU A 14 -24.17 3.37 16.89
CA GLU A 14 -23.12 3.64 15.90
C GLU A 14 -22.72 5.12 15.86
N GLN A 15 -23.68 6.04 15.92
CA GLN A 15 -23.40 7.48 15.95
C GLN A 15 -22.66 7.89 17.24
N THR A 16 -23.02 7.33 18.39
CA THR A 16 -22.34 7.60 19.67
C THR A 16 -20.94 6.99 19.70
N SER A 17 -20.72 5.77 19.20
CA SER A 17 -19.39 5.16 19.16
C SER A 17 -18.44 5.88 18.20
N ASN A 18 -18.93 6.32 17.03
CA ASN A 18 -18.13 7.10 16.08
C ASN A 18 -17.78 8.48 16.65
N SER A 19 -18.73 9.17 17.28
CA SER A 19 -18.51 10.45 17.97
C SER A 19 -17.53 10.33 19.15
N GLN A 20 -17.60 9.22 19.90
CA GLN A 20 -16.62 8.94 20.95
C GLN A 20 -15.22 8.67 20.41
N ASN A 21 -15.11 8.00 19.26
CA ASN A 21 -13.82 7.74 18.61
C ASN A 21 -13.20 9.01 18.03
N THR A 22 -13.99 9.89 17.43
CA THR A 22 -13.50 11.21 16.95
C THR A 22 -13.03 12.07 18.12
N ALA A 23 -13.76 12.11 19.24
CA ALA A 23 -13.36 12.82 20.45
C ALA A 23 -12.05 12.25 21.05
N LYS A 24 -11.89 10.92 21.10
CA LYS A 24 -10.65 10.27 21.56
C LYS A 24 -9.47 10.59 20.63
N ASN A 25 -9.68 10.60 19.32
CA ASN A 25 -8.65 10.95 18.34
C ASN A 25 -8.24 12.43 18.44
N LEU A 26 -9.20 13.34 18.65
CA LEU A 26 -8.91 14.76 18.86
C LEU A 26 -8.07 14.98 20.13
N LYS A 27 -8.44 14.35 21.24
CA LYS A 27 -7.66 14.42 22.49
C LYS A 27 -6.21 13.94 22.30
N ARG A 28 -6.00 12.85 21.55
CA ARG A 28 -4.64 12.36 21.22
C ARG A 28 -3.85 13.35 20.38
N ARG A 29 -4.49 14.06 19.43
CA ARG A 29 -3.83 15.07 18.60
C ARG A 29 -3.41 16.29 19.42
N ILE A 30 -4.28 16.77 20.31
CA ILE A 30 -3.97 17.89 21.21
C ILE A 30 -2.80 17.51 22.14
N ALA A 31 -2.88 16.34 22.79
CA ALA A 31 -1.81 15.84 23.65
C ALA A 31 -0.48 15.66 22.92
N TYR A 32 -0.49 15.19 21.65
CA TYR A 32 0.73 15.12 20.85
C TYR A 32 1.24 16.50 20.45
N LYS A 33 0.36 17.48 20.15
CA LYS A 33 0.75 18.85 19.81
C LYS A 33 1.47 19.53 20.97
N GLU A 34 0.93 19.40 22.17
CA GLU A 34 1.43 19.99 23.43
C GLU A 34 2.63 19.24 24.02
N MET A 35 2.96 18.05 23.53
CA MET A 35 4.10 17.27 24.00
C MET A 35 5.45 17.99 23.70
N PRO A 36 6.39 18.02 24.66
CA PRO A 36 7.75 18.52 24.46
C PRO A 36 8.47 17.83 23.29
N ALA A 37 9.37 18.55 22.61
CA ALA A 37 10.08 18.06 21.43
C ALA A 37 10.88 16.77 21.72
N GLU A 38 11.59 16.71 22.84
CA GLU A 38 12.36 15.52 23.27
C GLU A 38 11.48 14.27 23.46
N LYS A 39 10.26 14.45 23.98
CA LYS A 39 9.31 13.34 24.12
C LYS A 39 8.75 12.90 22.76
N LYS A 40 8.61 13.82 21.81
CA LYS A 40 8.20 13.50 20.42
C LYS A 40 9.29 12.71 19.70
N THR A 41 10.56 13.09 19.83
CA THR A 41 11.69 12.37 19.22
C THR A 41 11.81 10.96 19.79
N ALA A 42 11.80 10.81 21.12
CA ALA A 42 11.81 9.51 21.78
C ALA A 42 10.63 8.62 21.38
N LEU A 43 9.42 9.19 21.24
CA LEU A 43 8.24 8.45 20.76
C LEU A 43 8.41 7.97 19.31
N LEU A 44 8.97 8.80 18.44
CA LEU A 44 9.22 8.45 17.04
C LEU A 44 10.31 7.39 16.90
N GLU A 45 11.40 7.49 17.66
CA GLU A 45 12.46 6.48 17.72
C GLU A 45 11.93 5.14 18.20
N ARG A 46 11.13 5.13 19.27
CA ARG A 46 10.46 3.92 19.74
C ARG A 46 9.57 3.30 18.66
N ARG A 47 8.78 4.11 17.94
CA ARG A 47 7.95 3.61 16.83
C ARG A 47 8.77 3.07 15.66
N ARG A 48 9.91 3.69 15.36
CA ARG A 48 10.86 3.21 14.33
C ARG A 48 11.46 1.86 14.75
N ALA A 49 11.86 1.72 16.01
CA ALA A 49 12.33 0.45 16.57
C ALA A 49 11.24 -0.62 16.50
N ASP A 50 10.01 -0.32 16.96
CA ASP A 50 8.87 -1.25 16.88
C ASP A 50 8.58 -1.70 15.44
N TYR A 51 8.66 -0.77 14.47
CA TYR A 51 8.49 -1.10 13.06
C TYR A 51 9.63 -1.97 12.53
N CYS A 52 10.87 -1.66 12.90
CA CYS A 52 12.05 -2.45 12.56
C CYS A 52 11.90 -3.88 13.09
N THR A 53 11.54 -4.05 14.36
CA THR A 53 11.33 -5.35 15.00
C THR A 53 10.20 -6.13 14.31
N ARG A 54 9.06 -5.49 14.01
CA ARG A 54 7.96 -6.17 13.31
C ARG A 54 8.36 -6.60 11.90
N ARG A 55 9.11 -5.76 11.18
CA ARG A 55 9.62 -6.08 9.85
C ARG A 55 10.64 -7.22 9.90
N HIS A 56 11.56 -7.23 10.87
CA HIS A 56 12.51 -8.31 11.07
C HIS A 56 11.84 -9.63 11.48
N VAL A 57 10.87 -9.59 12.39
CA VAL A 57 10.07 -10.79 12.77
C VAL A 57 9.27 -11.29 11.57
N LEU A 58 8.68 -10.40 10.77
CA LEU A 58 8.00 -10.78 9.52
C LEU A 58 8.99 -11.43 8.55
N SER A 59 10.21 -10.90 8.44
CA SER A 59 11.25 -11.42 7.54
C SER A 59 11.82 -12.76 8.01
N GLN A 60 12.03 -12.97 9.31
CA GLN A 60 12.47 -14.25 9.89
C GLN A 60 11.39 -15.32 9.80
N LYS A 61 10.11 -14.96 9.97
CA LYS A 61 8.98 -15.89 9.79
C LYS A 61 8.79 -16.37 8.35
N LEU A 62 9.51 -15.81 7.38
CA LEU A 62 9.46 -16.17 5.97
C LEU A 62 10.62 -17.08 5.53
N LEU A 63 11.63 -17.35 6.37
CA LEU A 63 12.67 -18.33 6.05
C LEU A 63 12.34 -19.73 6.63
N PRO A 64 12.38 -20.80 5.82
CA PRO A 64 12.21 -22.16 6.30
C PRO A 64 13.44 -22.65 7.08
N PRO A 65 13.28 -23.57 8.06
CA PRO A 65 14.40 -24.20 8.76
C PRO A 65 15.01 -25.32 7.89
N HIS A 66 16.31 -25.52 8.06
CA HIS A 66 17.18 -26.52 7.41
C HIS A 66 17.87 -26.09 6.10
N SER A 67 19.12 -25.67 6.19
CA SER A 67 20.28 -26.55 5.93
C SER A 67 21.59 -25.76 5.96
N SER A 68 22.56 -26.30 6.70
CA SER A 68 23.94 -25.88 6.75
C SER A 68 24.64 -26.22 5.43
N LEU A 69 25.40 -25.29 4.85
CA LEU A 69 26.77 -25.48 4.33
C LEU A 69 27.27 -24.15 3.70
N ALA A 70 28.52 -23.80 3.99
CA ALA A 70 29.17 -22.53 3.67
C ALA A 70 29.76 -22.46 2.24
N THR A 71 29.83 -21.25 1.65
CA THR A 71 31.09 -20.53 1.30
C THR A 71 30.94 -19.56 0.10
N SER A 72 31.29 -18.29 0.36
CA SER A 72 31.78 -17.18 -0.51
C SER A 72 30.86 -16.65 -1.65
N ALA A 73 30.69 -15.35 -1.89
CA ALA A 73 31.38 -14.15 -1.42
C ALA A 73 30.45 -12.91 -1.50
N GLY A 74 30.59 -12.02 -0.51
CA GLY A 74 30.53 -10.57 -0.71
C GLY A 74 29.19 -9.85 -0.66
N GLU A 75 28.55 -9.77 0.52
CA GLU A 75 27.70 -8.62 0.87
C GLU A 75 27.86 -8.32 2.36
N GLN A 76 28.40 -7.14 2.66
CA GLN A 76 28.73 -6.68 4.02
C GLN A 76 27.43 -6.32 4.75
N LEU A 77 26.86 -7.28 5.50
CA LEU A 77 25.76 -7.00 6.41
C LEU A 77 26.32 -6.58 7.76
N ILE A 78 26.03 -5.35 8.16
CA ILE A 78 26.41 -4.78 9.45
C ILE A 78 25.70 -5.59 10.54
N GLU A 79 26.52 -6.32 11.30
CA GLU A 79 26.18 -7.01 12.53
C GLU A 79 25.78 -5.99 13.60
N CYS A 80 24.62 -6.18 14.23
CA CYS A 80 24.28 -5.48 15.46
C CYS A 80 24.05 -6.51 16.56
N ASP A 81 25.11 -6.73 17.33
CA ASP A 81 25.12 -7.47 18.56
C ASP A 81 24.21 -6.82 19.61
N SER A 82 23.35 -7.63 20.22
CA SER A 82 23.42 -7.91 21.66
C SER A 82 22.10 -8.52 22.12
N ALA A 83 22.21 -9.73 22.64
CA ALA A 83 21.18 -10.43 23.37
C ALA A 83 20.71 -9.62 24.59
N TYR A 84 19.40 -9.58 24.81
CA TYR A 84 18.82 -9.78 26.13
C TYR A 84 17.41 -10.33 25.98
N GLU A 85 17.17 -11.46 26.63
CA GLU A 85 15.88 -12.13 26.65
C GLU A 85 14.85 -11.24 27.36
N ILE A 86 13.72 -10.99 26.70
CA ILE A 86 12.51 -10.55 27.39
C ILE A 86 11.41 -11.55 27.05
N GLU A 87 11.01 -12.31 28.07
CA GLU A 87 9.87 -13.21 28.00
C GLU A 87 8.62 -12.45 27.50
N PRO A 88 7.96 -12.92 26.43
CA PRO A 88 6.77 -12.26 25.93
C PRO A 88 5.59 -12.61 26.84
N ARG A 89 5.12 -11.62 27.60
CA ARG A 89 3.83 -11.64 28.30
C ARG A 89 2.74 -12.04 27.30
N GLN A 90 2.24 -13.27 27.41
CA GLN A 90 1.25 -13.86 26.53
C GLN A 90 -0.05 -13.06 26.59
N ARG A 91 -0.24 -12.11 25.65
CA ARG A 91 -1.59 -11.72 25.25
C ARG A 91 -2.05 -12.76 24.26
N GLN A 92 -2.89 -13.67 24.72
CA GLN A 92 -3.59 -14.65 23.90
C GLN A 92 -4.50 -13.88 22.93
N MET A 93 -3.94 -13.45 21.80
CA MET A 93 -4.70 -12.97 20.67
C MET A 93 -5.22 -14.22 19.97
N GLY A 94 -6.54 -14.44 20.02
CA GLY A 94 -7.19 -15.55 19.34
C GLY A 94 -6.67 -15.68 17.91
N CYS A 95 -6.22 -16.89 17.57
CA CYS A 95 -5.71 -17.23 16.26
C CYS A 95 -6.86 -17.10 15.26
N TRP A 96 -6.93 -15.97 14.56
CA TRP A 96 -7.68 -15.92 13.32
C TRP A 96 -6.94 -16.83 12.36
N SER A 97 -7.59 -17.90 11.92
CA SER A 97 -7.09 -18.82 10.91
C SER A 97 -6.90 -18.05 9.61
N ILE A 98 -5.74 -17.42 9.46
CA ILE A 98 -5.30 -16.84 8.20
C ILE A 98 -4.60 -17.96 7.46
N ASN A 99 -5.26 -18.53 6.46
CA ASN A 99 -4.62 -19.43 5.52
C ASN A 99 -3.30 -18.77 5.05
N PRO A 100 -2.16 -19.47 5.10
CA PRO A 100 -0.90 -18.91 4.67
C PRO A 100 -1.02 -18.42 3.23
N LEU A 101 -0.63 -17.16 2.99
CA LEU A 101 -0.63 -16.59 1.65
C LEU A 101 0.31 -17.41 0.76
N PRO A 102 -0.09 -17.70 -0.49
CA PRO A 102 0.77 -18.45 -1.40
C PRO A 102 2.07 -17.67 -1.67
N CYS A 103 3.21 -18.36 -1.55
CA CYS A 103 4.54 -17.80 -1.78
C CYS A 103 4.88 -17.60 -3.27
N SER A 104 3.99 -17.99 -4.18
CA SER A 104 4.17 -17.80 -5.63
C SER A 104 2.94 -17.15 -6.26
N PRO A 105 3.12 -16.27 -7.25
CA PRO A 105 2.00 -15.65 -7.95
C PRO A 105 1.26 -16.70 -8.79
N ALA A 106 -0.07 -16.66 -8.76
CA ALA A 106 -0.88 -17.49 -9.65
C ALA A 106 -0.69 -17.02 -11.11
N LEU A 107 -0.27 -17.94 -11.98
CA LEU A 107 -0.13 -17.66 -13.40
C LEU A 107 -1.50 -17.69 -14.09
N LEU A 108 -1.85 -16.60 -14.77
CA LEU A 108 -3.09 -16.51 -15.55
C LEU A 108 -2.92 -17.23 -16.90
N LYS A 109 -3.99 -17.86 -17.38
CA LYS A 109 -4.03 -18.41 -18.73
C LYS A 109 -3.95 -17.27 -19.76
N LYS A 110 -3.27 -17.54 -20.88
CA LYS A 110 -3.22 -16.60 -22.02
C LYS A 110 -4.60 -16.52 -22.67
N VAL A 111 -5.06 -15.30 -22.95
CA VAL A 111 -6.30 -15.02 -23.68
C VAL A 111 -5.96 -14.35 -25.00
N PRO A 112 -6.65 -14.68 -26.11
CA PRO A 112 -6.45 -14.00 -27.38
C PRO A 112 -6.74 -12.50 -27.26
N SER A 113 -5.99 -11.71 -28.02
CA SER A 113 -6.20 -10.25 -28.06
C SER A 113 -7.58 -9.90 -28.62
N CYS A 114 -8.09 -8.73 -28.27
CA CYS A 114 -9.39 -8.26 -28.74
C CYS A 114 -9.44 -8.16 -30.27
N LYS A 115 -10.47 -8.71 -30.90
CA LYS A 115 -10.66 -8.64 -32.36
C LYS A 115 -10.95 -7.22 -32.89
N PHE A 116 -11.43 -6.32 -32.04
CA PHE A 116 -11.82 -4.96 -32.44
C PHE A 116 -10.68 -3.95 -32.26
N CYS A 117 -10.03 -3.94 -31.09
CA CYS A 117 -9.01 -2.95 -30.75
C CYS A 117 -7.60 -3.53 -30.58
N GLN A 118 -7.42 -4.84 -30.78
CA GLN A 118 -6.13 -5.55 -30.63
C GLN A 118 -5.51 -5.47 -29.23
N ALA A 119 -6.25 -4.98 -28.23
CA ALA A 119 -5.80 -4.95 -26.84
C ALA A 119 -5.55 -6.36 -26.31
N ARG A 120 -4.48 -6.52 -25.52
CA ARG A 120 -4.22 -7.74 -24.76
C ARG A 120 -5.32 -7.94 -23.72
N ARG A 121 -5.71 -9.19 -23.48
CA ARG A 121 -6.77 -9.56 -22.54
C ARG A 121 -6.24 -10.53 -21.49
N PHE A 122 -6.85 -10.51 -20.30
CA PHE A 122 -6.55 -11.43 -19.21
C PHE A 122 -7.71 -12.41 -18.95
N GLN A 123 -7.41 -13.56 -18.33
CA GLN A 123 -8.35 -14.68 -18.16
C GLN A 123 -9.70 -14.30 -17.55
N TYR A 124 -9.71 -13.35 -16.62
CA TYR A 124 -10.89 -12.98 -15.84
C TYR A 124 -11.45 -11.59 -16.23
N GLU A 125 -11.00 -11.03 -17.35
CA GLU A 125 -11.55 -9.78 -17.85
C GLU A 125 -12.86 -10.00 -18.61
N SER A 126 -13.81 -9.10 -18.43
CA SER A 126 -15.05 -9.11 -19.18
C SER A 126 -14.79 -8.85 -20.67
N PRO A 127 -15.62 -9.37 -21.59
CA PRO A 127 -15.46 -9.15 -23.04
C PRO A 127 -15.45 -7.69 -23.46
N GLY A 128 -16.17 -6.84 -22.72
CA GLY A 128 -16.27 -5.42 -22.98
C GLY A 128 -15.14 -4.58 -22.38
N PHE A 129 -14.26 -5.13 -21.54
CA PHE A 129 -13.33 -4.34 -20.73
C PHE A 129 -12.44 -3.39 -21.56
N CYS A 130 -11.99 -3.82 -22.74
CA CYS A 130 -11.05 -3.06 -23.55
C CYS A 130 -11.66 -2.06 -24.55
N CYS A 131 -12.90 -2.28 -25.01
CA CYS A 131 -13.51 -1.46 -26.07
C CYS A 131 -15.04 -1.56 -26.10
N ALA A 132 -15.68 -1.97 -25.01
CA ALA A 132 -17.11 -2.24 -24.94
C ALA A 132 -17.61 -3.11 -26.11
N ASN A 133 -16.89 -4.19 -26.42
CA ASN A 133 -17.20 -5.11 -27.51
C ASN A 133 -17.23 -4.45 -28.91
N GLY A 134 -16.36 -3.46 -29.13
CA GLY A 134 -16.22 -2.75 -30.39
C GLY A 134 -16.97 -1.41 -30.45
N THR A 135 -17.81 -1.11 -29.48
CA THR A 135 -18.56 0.16 -29.41
C THR A 135 -17.66 1.35 -29.14
N VAL A 136 -16.60 1.18 -28.34
CA VAL A 136 -15.62 2.24 -28.05
C VAL A 136 -14.42 2.09 -28.98
N LYS A 137 -14.22 3.08 -29.86
CA LYS A 137 -13.05 3.16 -30.72
C LYS A 137 -11.93 3.93 -30.01
N LEU A 138 -10.86 3.22 -29.67
CA LEU A 138 -9.65 3.85 -29.14
C LEU A 138 -8.94 4.61 -30.26
N ILE A 139 -8.89 5.93 -30.16
CA ILE A 139 -8.14 6.78 -31.09
C ILE A 139 -6.68 6.82 -30.62
N SER A 140 -5.75 6.43 -31.49
CA SER A 140 -4.33 6.60 -31.19
C SER A 140 -3.94 8.07 -31.42
N HIS A 141 -3.84 8.86 -30.37
CA HIS A 141 -3.19 10.17 -30.47
C HIS A 141 -1.68 9.97 -30.53
N ARG A 142 -1.01 10.64 -31.48
CA ARG A 142 0.45 10.66 -31.50
C ARG A 142 0.93 11.41 -30.27
N LEU A 143 1.85 10.79 -29.53
CA LEU A 143 2.47 11.42 -28.38
C LEU A 143 3.27 12.66 -28.86
N PRO A 144 3.02 13.87 -28.31
CA PRO A 144 3.78 15.05 -28.68
C PRO A 144 5.29 14.84 -28.48
N PRO A 145 6.17 15.31 -29.39
CA PRO A 145 7.61 15.04 -29.32
C PRO A 145 8.27 15.44 -28.01
N ALA A 146 7.90 16.61 -27.45
CA ALA A 146 8.41 17.07 -26.16
C ALA A 146 8.08 16.08 -25.04
N LEU A 147 6.83 15.62 -24.99
CA LEU A 147 6.38 14.65 -23.99
C LEU A 147 7.06 13.29 -24.22
N LYS A 148 7.23 12.86 -25.47
CA LYS A 148 8.00 11.65 -25.81
C LYS A 148 9.44 11.75 -25.28
N SER A 149 10.10 12.89 -25.41
CA SER A 149 11.46 13.12 -24.89
C SER A 149 11.50 13.06 -23.36
N LEU A 150 10.51 13.63 -22.67
CA LEU A 150 10.44 13.58 -21.21
C LEU A 150 10.23 12.15 -20.68
N TYR A 151 9.38 11.36 -21.33
CA TYR A 151 9.06 10.00 -20.88
C TYR A 151 10.10 8.95 -21.29
N PHE A 152 10.70 9.07 -22.47
CA PHE A 152 11.57 8.04 -23.03
C PHE A 152 13.02 8.50 -23.25
N GLY A 153 13.31 9.79 -23.05
CA GLY A 153 14.66 10.32 -23.17
C GLY A 153 15.58 9.91 -22.02
N VAL A 154 16.87 10.11 -22.24
CA VAL A 154 17.96 9.78 -21.29
C VAL A 154 18.60 11.03 -20.68
N THR A 155 18.02 12.20 -20.94
CA THR A 155 18.51 13.49 -20.43
C THR A 155 18.28 13.63 -18.93
N ASN A 156 18.97 14.57 -18.29
CA ASN A 156 18.73 14.88 -16.88
C ASN A 156 17.29 15.37 -16.68
N GLU A 157 16.74 16.14 -17.62
CA GLU A 157 15.35 16.57 -17.62
C GLU A 157 14.38 15.38 -17.66
N SER A 158 14.64 14.38 -18.52
CA SER A 158 13.83 13.15 -18.59
C SER A 158 13.89 12.34 -17.29
N ASN A 159 15.07 12.27 -16.65
CA ASN A 159 15.23 11.60 -15.35
C ASN A 159 14.46 12.34 -14.25
N HIS A 160 14.64 13.65 -14.16
CA HIS A 160 13.95 14.50 -13.19
C HIS A 160 12.42 14.39 -13.37
N PHE A 161 11.93 14.51 -14.61
CA PHE A 161 10.53 14.39 -14.92
C PHE A 161 9.93 13.05 -14.44
N ARG A 162 10.58 11.91 -14.75
CA ARG A 162 10.09 10.58 -14.33
C ARG A 162 10.13 10.38 -12.81
N THR A 163 11.14 10.94 -12.13
CA THR A 163 11.25 10.89 -10.67
C THR A 163 10.10 11.67 -10.00
N TYR A 164 9.75 12.84 -10.53
CA TYR A 164 8.78 13.76 -9.92
C TYR A 164 7.42 13.82 -10.64
N ILE A 165 7.14 12.88 -11.54
CA ILE A 165 5.94 12.88 -12.39
C ILE A 165 4.62 12.99 -11.60
N ARG A 166 4.54 12.35 -10.42
CA ARG A 166 3.37 12.45 -9.55
C ARG A 166 3.17 13.87 -9.01
N THR A 167 4.25 14.55 -8.65
CA THR A 167 4.20 15.94 -8.16
C THR A 167 3.68 16.86 -9.25
N TYR A 168 4.22 16.74 -10.47
CA TYR A 168 3.73 17.50 -11.62
C TYR A 168 2.24 17.23 -11.87
N ASN A 169 1.83 15.96 -11.98
CA ASN A 169 0.43 15.60 -12.22
C ASN A 169 -0.52 16.13 -11.14
N ASN A 170 -0.11 16.07 -9.87
CA ASN A 170 -0.91 16.60 -8.76
C ASN A 170 -1.04 18.12 -8.81
N MET A 171 -0.01 18.83 -9.24
CA MET A 171 -0.04 20.29 -9.39
C MET A 171 -1.03 20.73 -10.48
N PHE A 172 -1.16 19.93 -11.55
CA PHE A 172 -2.12 20.16 -12.64
C PHE A 172 -3.51 19.55 -12.40
N ALA A 173 -3.73 18.81 -11.32
CA ALA A 173 -5.00 18.11 -11.06
C ALA A 173 -6.21 19.04 -10.91
N PHE A 174 -5.98 20.32 -10.62
CA PHE A 174 -7.04 21.32 -10.38
C PHE A 174 -7.06 22.46 -11.39
N THR A 175 -6.23 22.41 -12.44
CA THR A 175 -6.16 23.51 -13.42
C THR A 175 -7.21 23.42 -14.53
N TRP A 176 -7.98 22.34 -14.60
CA TRP A 176 -8.96 22.09 -15.67
C TRP A 176 -10.38 22.66 -15.43
N SER A 177 -10.64 23.40 -14.35
CA SER A 177 -11.99 23.96 -14.09
C SER A 177 -12.40 25.15 -14.98
N LYS A 178 -11.69 25.44 -16.07
CA LYS A 178 -12.11 26.40 -17.10
C LYS A 178 -11.60 25.94 -18.48
N ILE A 179 -12.28 24.99 -19.10
CA ILE A 179 -12.42 24.72 -20.55
C ILE A 179 -13.79 24.03 -20.69
#